data_AF-A0A963AZB8-F1
#
_entry.id   AF-A0A963AZB8-F1
#
_cell.length_a   1.000
_cell.length_b   1.000
_cell.length_c   1.000
_cell.angle_alpha   90.00
_cell.angle_beta   90.00
_cell.angle_gamma   90.00
#
_symmetry.space_group_name_H-M   'P 1'
#
loop_
_entity.id
_entity.type
_entity.pdbx_description
1 polymer ?
#
loop_
_entity_poly.entity_id
_entity_poly.type
_entity_poly.pdbx_seq_one_letter_code
_entity_poly.pdbx_strand_id
1 'polypeptide(L)'
;RNQTADCHQGSNCGKLTEVMSWYRDEYDFACDNIFLEPVHESGHQISINNLLLQTDRDEGLLLALDKFIARDSSGNPKLIRALSTARRFQATPDLVERIGDHWPTQTHQPIGRMLTADLFTFRRKRVGESENQSHLEHNLINPMPWILTDAAPALAAAQVNTQVEFDRTYRTLSKEQGYQNRNLLFIAGLNIDISPREDQVFPLTKFIPWAAYVQSASSEHRILEQRQLYDALMASDSENPHKIDLEEAIAVMEKTKEVSISFEFRKSG
;
A
#
# COMPACT_ATOMS: atom_id res chain seq x y z
N ARG A 1 19.36 16.74 -7.69
CA ARG A 1 18.08 16.97 -6.99
C ARG A 1 18.03 18.46 -6.68
N ASN A 2 17.17 19.23 -7.36
CA ASN A 2 17.15 20.69 -7.23
C ASN A 2 16.36 21.09 -5.99
N GLN A 3 17.02 21.78 -5.08
CA GLN A 3 16.40 22.46 -3.95
C GLN A 3 15.90 23.81 -4.49
N THR A 4 14.58 23.98 -4.63
CA THR A 4 14.00 25.31 -4.89
C THR A 4 14.03 26.11 -3.59
N ALA A 5 14.19 27.43 -3.71
CA ALA A 5 14.42 28.36 -2.60
C ALA A 5 13.26 28.48 -1.59
N ASP A 6 12.15 27.78 -1.82
CA ASP A 6 10.89 27.95 -1.09
C ASP A 6 10.58 26.86 -0.05
N CYS A 7 11.56 26.02 0.34
CA CYS A 7 11.35 24.96 1.36
C CYS A 7 10.14 24.04 1.09
N HIS A 8 9.66 23.93 -0.15
CA HIS A 8 8.58 23.03 -0.49
C HIS A 8 9.07 21.57 -0.39
N GLN A 9 8.47 20.83 0.52
CA GLN A 9 8.69 19.40 0.74
C GLN A 9 8.23 18.60 -0.50
N GLY A 10 9.16 18.34 -1.42
CA GLY A 10 8.95 17.35 -2.48
C GLY A 10 9.03 15.94 -1.88
N SER A 11 7.90 15.24 -1.81
CA SER A 11 7.80 13.86 -1.32
C SER A 11 8.72 12.92 -2.12
N ASN A 12 9.68 12.28 -1.45
CA ASN A 12 10.56 11.26 -2.06
C ASN A 12 9.84 9.93 -2.37
N CYS A 13 8.55 9.82 -2.02
CA CYS A 13 7.70 8.67 -2.34
C CYS A 13 7.15 8.71 -3.78
N GLY A 14 7.82 9.37 -4.72
CA GLY A 14 7.29 9.74 -6.03
C GLY A 14 6.45 8.65 -6.69
N LYS A 15 6.95 7.41 -6.74
CA LYS A 15 6.25 6.27 -7.37
C LYS A 15 5.03 5.76 -6.57
N LEU A 16 5.13 5.65 -5.24
CA LEU A 16 3.99 5.24 -4.40
C LEU A 16 2.90 6.31 -4.45
N THR A 17 3.29 7.58 -4.32
CA THR A 17 2.39 8.72 -4.40
C THR A 17 1.73 8.82 -5.78
N GLU A 18 2.49 8.58 -6.84
CA GLU A 18 1.99 8.53 -8.22
C GLU A 18 0.94 7.42 -8.40
N VAL A 19 1.22 6.18 -7.96
CA VAL A 19 0.24 5.09 -8.04
C VAL A 19 -1.02 5.41 -7.24
N MET A 20 -0.88 6.01 -6.06
CA MET A 20 -2.01 6.37 -5.19
C MET A 20 -2.82 7.57 -5.67
N SER A 21 -2.30 8.39 -6.58
CA SER A 21 -2.91 9.67 -6.99
C SER A 21 -4.33 9.48 -7.52
N TRP A 22 -4.51 8.60 -8.51
CA TRP A 22 -5.81 8.30 -9.10
C TRP A 22 -6.83 7.79 -8.06
N TYR A 23 -6.40 6.90 -7.17
CA TYR A 23 -7.27 6.37 -6.12
C TYR A 23 -7.68 7.45 -5.11
N ARG A 24 -6.76 8.36 -4.80
CA ARG A 24 -7.02 9.52 -3.94
C ARG A 24 -8.04 10.44 -4.59
N ASP A 25 -7.91 10.73 -5.88
CA ASP A 25 -8.85 11.59 -6.60
C ASP A 25 -10.27 10.99 -6.60
N GLU A 26 -10.41 9.68 -6.84
CA GLU A 26 -11.71 8.99 -6.75
C GLU A 26 -12.29 8.99 -5.33
N TYR A 27 -11.44 8.85 -4.30
CA TYR A 27 -11.85 8.92 -2.90
C TYR A 27 -12.29 10.32 -2.49
N ASP A 28 -11.51 11.33 -2.83
CA ASP A 28 -11.80 12.74 -2.53
C ASP A 28 -13.08 13.17 -3.26
N PHE A 29 -13.26 12.77 -4.52
CA PHE A 29 -14.52 12.95 -5.24
C PHE A 29 -15.71 12.34 -4.48
N ALA A 30 -15.60 11.11 -4.00
CA ALA A 30 -16.67 10.47 -3.24
C ALA A 30 -16.96 11.17 -1.90
N CYS A 31 -15.90 11.60 -1.20
CA CYS A 31 -16.00 12.36 0.05
C CYS A 31 -16.80 13.66 -0.12
N ASP A 32 -16.60 14.34 -1.25
CA ASP A 32 -17.22 15.62 -1.56
C ASP A 32 -18.60 15.50 -2.23
N ASN A 33 -18.96 14.32 -2.73
CA ASN A 33 -20.18 14.09 -3.53
C ASN A 33 -21.19 13.12 -2.91
N ILE A 34 -20.94 12.69 -1.66
CA ILE A 34 -21.92 12.03 -0.81
C ILE A 34 -22.27 13.01 0.31
N PHE A 35 -23.55 13.37 0.41
CA PHE A 35 -24.01 14.36 1.38
C PHE A 35 -24.89 13.71 2.44
N LEU A 36 -24.61 14.04 3.69
CA LEU A 36 -25.52 13.84 4.81
C LEU A 36 -26.51 15.01 4.82
N GLU A 37 -27.80 14.71 4.74
CA GLU A 37 -28.84 15.73 4.77
C GLU A 37 -29.18 16.12 6.21
N PRO A 38 -29.62 17.36 6.47
CA PRO A 38 -30.10 17.75 7.79
C PRO A 38 -31.17 16.80 8.31
N VAL A 39 -31.16 16.53 9.61
CA VAL A 39 -32.22 15.72 10.23
C VAL A 39 -33.57 16.40 9.99
N HIS A 40 -34.48 15.67 9.33
CA HIS A 40 -35.85 16.09 9.07
C HIS A 40 -36.84 15.16 9.79
N GLU A 41 -38.11 15.53 9.84
CA GLU A 41 -39.18 14.68 10.40
C GLU A 41 -39.26 13.29 9.75
N SER A 42 -38.82 13.19 8.50
CA SER A 42 -38.76 11.94 7.73
C SER A 42 -37.52 11.08 8.05
N GLY A 43 -36.71 11.49 9.03
CA GLY A 43 -35.51 10.78 9.48
C GLY A 43 -34.23 11.20 8.77
N HIS A 44 -33.18 10.41 8.99
CA HIS A 44 -31.84 10.64 8.46
C HIS A 44 -31.76 10.26 6.97
N GLN A 45 -31.32 11.19 6.13
CA GLN A 45 -31.28 11.03 4.68
C GLN A 45 -29.89 11.30 4.14
N ILE A 46 -29.54 10.61 3.06
CA ILE A 46 -28.28 10.81 2.35
C ILE A 46 -28.54 11.10 0.88
N SER A 47 -27.75 11.98 0.29
CA SER A 47 -27.74 12.22 -1.16
C SER A 47 -26.45 11.70 -1.75
N ILE A 48 -26.56 10.83 -2.75
CA ILE A 48 -25.41 10.20 -3.42
C ILE A 48 -25.42 10.63 -4.88
N ASN A 49 -24.28 11.13 -5.37
CA ASN A 49 -24.09 11.47 -6.78
C ASN A 49 -24.37 10.26 -7.69
N ASN A 50 -25.03 10.51 -8.83
CA ASN A 50 -25.45 9.49 -9.78
C ASN A 50 -24.30 8.61 -10.26
N LEU A 51 -23.08 9.13 -10.39
CA LEU A 51 -21.89 8.36 -10.78
C LEU A 51 -21.53 7.29 -9.73
N LEU A 52 -21.66 7.61 -8.45
CA LEU A 52 -21.31 6.70 -7.34
C LEU A 52 -22.36 5.60 -7.11
N LEU A 53 -23.54 5.74 -7.74
CA LEU A 53 -24.60 4.73 -7.71
C LEU A 53 -24.44 3.66 -8.80
N GLN A 54 -23.52 3.86 -9.76
CA GLN A 54 -23.27 2.92 -10.84
C GLN A 54 -22.29 1.83 -10.39
N THR A 55 -22.80 0.61 -10.21
CA THR A 55 -22.01 -0.55 -9.74
C THR A 55 -21.31 -1.31 -10.86
N ASP A 56 -21.71 -1.07 -12.11
CA ASP A 56 -21.24 -1.70 -13.34
C ASP A 56 -20.08 -0.96 -14.01
N ARG A 57 -19.58 0.13 -13.39
CA ARG A 57 -18.41 0.87 -13.89
C ARG A 57 -17.20 -0.06 -14.07
N ASP A 58 -16.51 0.09 -15.19
CA ASP A 58 -15.26 -0.62 -15.46
C ASP A 58 -14.15 -0.20 -14.47
N GLU A 59 -14.18 1.07 -14.04
CA GLU A 59 -13.18 1.67 -13.15
C GLU A 59 -13.80 2.71 -12.22
N GLY A 60 -13.22 2.82 -11.03
CA GLY A 60 -13.51 3.87 -10.05
C GLY A 60 -13.71 3.34 -8.63
N LEU A 61 -14.13 4.24 -7.75
CA LEU A 61 -14.62 3.90 -6.41
C LEU A 61 -16.07 3.37 -6.49
N LEU A 62 -16.29 2.21 -5.87
CA LEU A 62 -17.58 1.54 -5.78
C LEU A 62 -18.05 1.50 -4.33
N LEU A 63 -19.23 2.06 -4.08
CA LEU A 63 -19.83 2.10 -2.74
C LEU A 63 -20.43 0.74 -2.35
N ALA A 64 -20.27 0.38 -1.08
CA ALA A 64 -21.05 -0.67 -0.43
C ALA A 64 -22.46 -0.14 -0.12
N LEU A 65 -23.30 0.05 -1.15
CA LEU A 65 -24.59 0.76 -1.07
C LEU A 65 -25.55 0.19 -0.01
N ASP A 66 -25.45 -1.10 0.29
CA ASP A 66 -26.16 -1.79 1.36
C ASP A 66 -25.86 -1.24 2.76
N LYS A 67 -24.65 -0.69 2.98
CA LYS A 67 -24.28 -0.02 4.22
C LYS A 67 -24.77 1.42 4.31
N PHE A 68 -25.18 2.01 3.19
CA PHE A 68 -25.64 3.41 3.12
C PHE A 68 -27.16 3.52 3.11
N ILE A 69 -27.82 2.71 2.28
CA ILE A 69 -29.21 2.91 1.89
C ILE A 69 -30.12 1.88 2.56
N ALA A 70 -31.09 2.36 3.35
CA ALA A 70 -32.13 1.50 3.90
C ALA A 70 -33.00 0.91 2.79
N ARG A 71 -33.45 -0.34 3.00
CA ARG A 71 -34.34 -1.06 2.08
C ARG A 71 -35.76 -1.16 2.63
N ASP A 72 -36.75 -1.20 1.75
CA ASP A 72 -38.14 -1.47 2.10
C ASP A 72 -38.40 -2.97 2.34
N SER A 73 -39.63 -3.33 2.68
CA SER A 73 -40.06 -4.72 2.92
C SER A 73 -39.90 -5.64 1.70
N SER A 74 -39.78 -5.07 0.50
CA SER A 74 -39.57 -5.78 -0.76
C SER A 74 -38.09 -5.86 -1.15
N GLY A 75 -37.19 -5.29 -0.33
CA GLY A 75 -35.75 -5.26 -0.58
C GLY A 75 -35.30 -4.13 -1.51
N ASN A 76 -36.17 -3.22 -1.91
CA ASN A 76 -35.81 -2.10 -2.78
C ASN A 76 -35.19 -0.94 -1.98
N PRO A 77 -34.25 -0.18 -2.54
CA PRO A 77 -33.73 1.03 -1.91
C PRO A 77 -34.84 2.04 -1.61
N LYS A 78 -34.92 2.56 -0.38
CA LYS A 78 -35.88 3.59 0.01
C LYS A 78 -35.48 4.95 -0.57
N LEU A 79 -35.83 5.16 -1.84
CA LEU A 79 -35.63 6.42 -2.56
C LEU A 79 -36.61 7.48 -2.06
N ILE A 80 -36.09 8.62 -1.61
CA ILE A 80 -36.86 9.79 -1.19
C ILE A 80 -37.08 10.73 -2.36
N ARG A 81 -36.02 11.01 -3.14
CA ARG A 81 -36.08 11.96 -4.25
C ARG A 81 -35.01 11.67 -5.30
N ALA A 82 -35.39 11.73 -6.57
CA ALA A 82 -34.43 11.80 -7.68
C ALA A 82 -34.11 13.26 -8.00
N LEU A 83 -32.84 13.61 -8.06
CA LEU A 83 -32.32 14.92 -8.48
C LEU A 83 -31.59 14.77 -9.82
N SER A 84 -31.23 15.90 -10.44
CA SER A 84 -30.55 15.89 -11.75
C SER A 84 -29.19 15.19 -11.73
N THR A 85 -28.42 15.34 -10.64
CA THR A 85 -27.06 14.81 -10.51
C THR A 85 -26.88 13.84 -9.34
N ALA A 86 -27.92 13.62 -8.54
CA ALA A 86 -27.87 12.79 -7.35
C ALA A 86 -29.22 12.12 -7.07
N ARG A 87 -29.22 11.14 -6.18
CA ARG A 87 -30.45 10.57 -5.61
C ARG A 87 -30.37 10.62 -4.11
N ARG A 88 -31.51 10.95 -3.48
CA ARG A 88 -31.67 11.01 -2.04
C ARG A 88 -32.36 9.77 -1.53
N PHE A 89 -31.76 9.14 -0.53
CA PHE A 89 -32.23 7.90 0.06
C PHE A 89 -32.39 8.03 1.58
N GLN A 90 -33.21 7.16 2.15
CA GLN A 90 -33.20 6.92 3.58
C GLN A 90 -31.88 6.25 3.98
N ALA A 91 -31.18 6.78 4.99
CA ALA A 91 -29.97 6.18 5.52
C ALA A 91 -30.28 4.89 6.30
N THR A 92 -29.36 3.92 6.29
CA THR A 92 -29.43 2.75 7.18
C THR A 92 -29.29 3.18 8.65
N PRO A 93 -29.94 2.47 9.59
CA PRO A 93 -29.73 2.70 11.02
C PRO A 93 -28.26 2.61 11.42
N ASP A 94 -27.54 1.62 10.89
CA ASP A 94 -26.11 1.39 11.16
C ASP A 94 -25.24 2.59 10.72
N LEU A 95 -25.53 3.21 9.56
CA LEU A 95 -24.82 4.41 9.15
C LEU A 95 -25.14 5.58 10.09
N VAL A 96 -26.40 5.74 10.49
CA VAL A 96 -26.81 6.79 11.42
C VAL A 96 -26.10 6.64 12.77
N GLU A 97 -26.07 5.43 13.33
CA GLU A 97 -25.37 5.13 14.58
C GLU A 97 -23.86 5.40 14.46
N ARG A 98 -23.25 4.98 13.34
CA ARG A 98 -21.83 5.20 13.08
C ARG A 98 -21.47 6.69 13.01
N ILE A 99 -22.30 7.51 12.37
CA ILE A 99 -22.06 8.95 12.25
C ILE A 99 -22.34 9.66 13.59
N GLY A 100 -23.41 9.23 14.28
CA GLY A 100 -23.79 9.73 15.60
C GLY A 100 -24.01 11.24 15.61
N ASP A 101 -23.47 11.90 16.63
CA ASP A 101 -23.64 13.34 16.87
C ASP A 101 -23.05 14.25 15.77
N HIS A 102 -22.26 13.69 14.85
CA HIS A 102 -21.73 14.41 13.70
C HIS A 102 -22.75 14.57 12.56
N TRP A 103 -23.94 13.98 12.68
CA TRP A 103 -24.97 14.13 11.66
C TRP A 103 -25.45 15.59 11.61
N PRO A 104 -25.48 16.24 10.43
CA PRO A 104 -25.85 17.64 10.34
C PRO A 104 -27.29 17.92 10.77
N THR A 105 -27.51 19.04 11.45
CA THR A 105 -28.85 19.47 11.90
C THR A 105 -29.42 20.65 11.11
N GLN A 106 -28.58 21.44 10.44
CA GLN A 106 -29.00 22.68 9.77
C GLN A 106 -28.76 22.66 8.27
N THR A 107 -27.54 22.35 7.85
CA THR A 107 -27.12 22.38 6.44
C THR A 107 -26.58 21.02 6.05
N HIS A 108 -26.84 20.57 4.82
CA HIS A 108 -26.23 19.35 4.33
C HIS A 108 -24.70 19.47 4.37
N GLN A 109 -24.02 18.35 4.61
CA GLN A 109 -22.56 18.31 4.69
C GLN A 109 -22.03 17.12 3.90
N PRO A 110 -20.89 17.28 3.20
CA PRO A 110 -20.20 16.14 2.61
C PRO A 110 -19.84 15.11 3.69
N ILE A 111 -19.87 13.83 3.35
CA ILE A 111 -19.50 12.75 4.27
C ILE A 111 -18.03 12.84 4.69
N GLY A 112 -17.17 13.36 3.81
CA GLY A 112 -15.76 13.57 4.11
C GLY A 112 -15.08 12.30 4.64
N ARG A 113 -14.27 12.48 5.70
CA ARG A 113 -13.51 11.41 6.36
C ARG A 113 -14.38 10.36 7.07
N MET A 114 -15.69 10.56 7.18
CA MET A 114 -16.62 9.54 7.68
C MET A 114 -16.87 8.44 6.64
N LEU A 115 -16.41 8.62 5.40
CA LEU A 115 -16.28 7.56 4.40
C LEU A 115 -15.10 6.65 4.75
N THR A 116 -15.34 5.68 5.65
CA THR A 116 -14.37 4.71 6.14
C THR A 116 -14.07 3.59 5.14
N ALA A 117 -12.93 2.92 5.29
CA ALA A 117 -12.44 1.89 4.36
C ALA A 117 -13.44 0.78 4.01
N ASP A 118 -14.33 0.43 4.93
CA ASP A 118 -15.30 -0.65 4.74
C ASP A 118 -16.56 -0.23 3.95
N LEU A 119 -16.71 1.07 3.66
CA LEU A 119 -17.84 1.63 2.93
C LEU A 119 -17.63 1.65 1.41
N PHE A 120 -16.44 1.31 0.93
CA PHE A 120 -16.13 1.34 -0.49
C PHE A 120 -15.04 0.34 -0.87
N THR A 121 -14.96 0.06 -2.17
CA THR A 121 -13.87 -0.70 -2.79
C THR A 121 -13.46 0.00 -4.08
N PHE A 122 -12.31 -0.37 -4.64
CA PHE A 122 -11.87 0.14 -5.94
C PHE A 122 -11.93 -0.95 -7.01
N ARG A 123 -12.24 -0.51 -8.22
CA ARG A 123 -12.07 -1.29 -9.45
C ARG A 123 -11.19 -0.49 -10.40
N ARG A 124 -10.22 -1.15 -11.04
CA ARG A 124 -9.34 -0.53 -12.05
C ARG A 124 -9.06 -1.55 -13.15
N LYS A 125 -9.14 -1.10 -14.41
CA LYS A 125 -8.90 -1.90 -15.61
C LYS A 125 -7.42 -1.79 -15.94
N ARG A 126 -6.80 -2.94 -16.20
CA ARG A 126 -5.38 -2.99 -16.52
C ARG A 126 -5.21 -2.63 -17.99
N VAL A 127 -4.80 -1.41 -18.30
CA VAL A 127 -4.50 -1.01 -19.69
C VAL A 127 -3.07 -0.48 -19.77
N GLY A 128 -2.18 -1.26 -20.41
CA GLY A 128 -0.94 -0.74 -21.00
C GLY A 128 0.12 -0.14 -20.08
N GLU A 129 0.04 -0.34 -18.76
CA GLU A 129 1.05 0.18 -17.83
C GLU A 129 2.37 -0.61 -17.90
N SER A 130 3.49 0.08 -17.64
CA SER A 130 4.80 -0.57 -17.49
C SER A 130 4.74 -1.69 -16.43
N GLU A 131 5.44 -2.81 -16.65
CA GLU A 131 5.42 -3.97 -15.74
C GLU A 131 5.59 -3.58 -14.26
N ASN A 132 6.48 -2.60 -14.01
CA ASN A 132 6.81 -2.12 -12.66
C ASN A 132 5.75 -1.23 -12.00
N GLN A 133 4.90 -0.50 -12.73
CA GLN A 133 3.75 0.22 -12.14
C GLN A 133 2.61 -0.75 -11.86
N SER A 134 2.36 -1.66 -12.80
CA SER A 134 1.38 -2.74 -12.68
C SER A 134 1.61 -3.63 -11.44
N HIS A 135 2.87 -3.97 -11.13
CA HIS A 135 3.19 -4.75 -9.94
C HIS A 135 2.90 -4.01 -8.62
N LEU A 136 3.34 -2.76 -8.50
CA LEU A 136 3.13 -1.98 -7.28
C LEU A 136 1.64 -1.73 -7.04
N GLU A 137 0.91 -1.34 -8.07
CA GLU A 137 -0.54 -1.17 -7.99
C GLU A 137 -1.24 -2.47 -7.61
N HIS A 138 -0.81 -3.62 -8.17
CA HIS A 138 -1.39 -4.91 -7.84
C HIS A 138 -1.31 -5.23 -6.33
N ASN A 139 -0.21 -4.85 -5.69
CA ASN A 139 -0.04 -5.03 -4.25
C ASN A 139 -0.96 -4.12 -3.42
N LEU A 140 -1.33 -2.96 -3.97
CA LEU A 140 -1.99 -1.90 -3.22
C LEU A 140 -3.50 -1.79 -3.47
N ILE A 141 -4.02 -2.25 -4.61
CA ILE A 141 -5.43 -2.02 -5.01
C ILE A 141 -6.44 -2.51 -3.96
N ASN A 142 -6.26 -3.72 -3.42
CA ASN A 142 -7.16 -4.30 -2.43
C ASN A 142 -7.10 -3.58 -1.08
N PRO A 143 -5.90 -3.31 -0.51
CA PRO A 143 -5.79 -2.54 0.73
C PRO A 143 -5.97 -1.02 0.56
N MET A 144 -6.13 -0.51 -0.67
CA MET A 144 -6.22 0.93 -0.95
C MET A 144 -7.26 1.68 -0.11
N PRO A 145 -8.47 1.15 0.15
CA PRO A 145 -9.43 1.82 1.04
C PRO A 145 -8.87 2.06 2.45
N TRP A 146 -8.16 1.08 3.02
CA TRP A 146 -7.48 1.22 4.31
C TRP A 146 -6.32 2.20 4.23
N ILE A 147 -5.53 2.14 3.17
CA ILE A 147 -4.39 3.05 2.96
C ILE A 147 -4.84 4.50 2.90
N LEU A 148 -5.88 4.82 2.13
CA LEU A 148 -6.33 6.21 1.93
C LEU A 148 -7.04 6.81 3.15
N THR A 149 -7.62 5.97 3.99
CA THR A 149 -8.32 6.38 5.22
C THR A 149 -7.40 6.38 6.45
N ASP A 150 -6.16 5.91 6.31
CA ASP A 150 -5.14 5.98 7.36
C ASP A 150 -4.68 7.42 7.63
N ALA A 151 -4.20 7.70 8.84
CA ALA A 151 -3.66 9.00 9.22
C ALA A 151 -2.36 9.36 8.46
N ALA A 152 -1.60 8.35 8.03
CA ALA A 152 -0.36 8.51 7.25
C ALA A 152 -0.38 7.60 6.00
N PRO A 153 -1.17 7.94 4.95
CA PRO A 153 -1.38 7.06 3.80
C PRO A 153 -0.12 6.63 3.07
N ALA A 154 0.88 7.52 2.93
CA ALA A 154 2.13 7.19 2.26
C ALA A 154 2.94 6.13 3.04
N LEU A 155 2.94 6.23 4.38
CA LEU A 155 3.58 5.25 5.24
C LEU A 155 2.82 3.92 5.20
N ALA A 156 1.48 3.96 5.31
CA ALA A 156 0.65 2.77 5.21
C ALA A 156 0.86 2.02 3.88
N ALA A 157 0.91 2.74 2.75
CA ALA A 157 1.20 2.14 1.45
C ALA A 157 2.59 1.49 1.39
N ALA A 158 3.60 2.15 1.94
CA ALA A 158 4.95 1.61 1.98
C ALA A 158 5.02 0.32 2.83
N GLN A 159 4.38 0.32 4.00
CA GLN A 159 4.30 -0.84 4.89
C GLN A 159 3.60 -2.03 4.22
N VAL A 160 2.43 -1.78 3.62
CA VAL A 160 1.67 -2.81 2.88
C VAL A 160 2.50 -3.39 1.74
N ASN A 161 3.13 -2.54 0.92
CA ASN A 161 3.95 -3.02 -0.18
C ASN A 161 5.14 -3.86 0.33
N THR A 162 5.83 -3.41 1.38
CA THR A 162 6.95 -4.16 1.98
C THR A 162 6.48 -5.52 2.50
N GLN A 163 5.31 -5.60 3.12
CA GLN A 163 4.75 -6.87 3.59
C GLN A 163 4.43 -7.83 2.43
N VAL A 164 3.77 -7.34 1.37
CA VAL A 164 3.41 -8.16 0.21
C VAL A 164 4.65 -8.67 -0.52
N GLU A 165 5.64 -7.80 -0.76
CA GLU A 165 6.89 -8.19 -1.40
C GLU A 165 7.72 -9.13 -0.52
N PHE A 166 7.74 -8.94 0.80
CA PHE A 166 8.40 -9.87 1.71
C PHE A 166 7.79 -11.28 1.63
N ASP A 167 6.46 -11.42 1.72
CA ASP A 167 5.78 -12.71 1.60
C ASP A 167 6.06 -13.36 0.24
N ARG A 168 6.01 -12.58 -0.85
CA ARG A 168 6.31 -13.06 -2.20
C ARG A 168 7.76 -13.58 -2.30
N THR A 169 8.74 -12.80 -1.88
CA THR A 169 10.15 -13.18 -1.93
C THR A 169 10.43 -14.38 -1.03
N TYR A 170 9.90 -14.40 0.19
CA TYR A 170 10.01 -15.54 1.10
C TYR A 170 9.51 -16.84 0.45
N ARG A 171 8.32 -16.83 -0.17
CA ARG A 171 7.77 -18.02 -0.84
C ARG A 171 8.64 -18.49 -1.99
N THR A 172 9.26 -17.58 -2.73
CA THR A 172 10.21 -17.93 -3.79
C THR A 172 11.45 -18.59 -3.19
N LEU A 173 12.06 -17.97 -2.17
CA LEU A 173 13.26 -18.50 -1.50
C LEU A 173 13.02 -19.89 -0.89
N SER A 174 11.86 -20.10 -0.27
CA SER A 174 11.50 -21.38 0.37
C SER A 174 11.27 -22.52 -0.63
N LYS A 175 10.84 -22.21 -1.87
CA LYS A 175 10.53 -23.23 -2.89
C LYS A 175 11.67 -23.53 -3.85
N GLU A 176 12.56 -22.56 -4.06
CA GLU A 176 13.61 -22.63 -5.07
C GLU A 176 14.73 -23.60 -4.65
N GLN A 177 15.05 -24.56 -5.52
CA GLN A 177 16.01 -25.63 -5.20
C GLN A 177 17.42 -25.08 -4.96
N GLY A 178 17.79 -24.00 -5.67
CA GLY A 178 19.10 -23.38 -5.54
C GLY A 178 19.43 -22.87 -4.13
N TYR A 179 18.42 -22.56 -3.31
CA TYR A 179 18.58 -22.09 -1.95
C TYR A 179 18.46 -23.18 -0.88
N GLN A 180 18.15 -24.42 -1.25
CA GLN A 180 18.04 -25.52 -0.30
C GLN A 180 19.40 -25.82 0.35
N ASN A 181 19.39 -26.16 1.65
CA ASN A 181 20.58 -26.50 2.44
C ASN A 181 21.65 -25.39 2.47
N ARG A 182 21.26 -24.13 2.28
CA ARG A 182 22.14 -22.96 2.44
C ARG A 182 21.76 -22.14 3.67
N ASN A 183 22.77 -21.51 4.27
CA ASN A 183 22.55 -20.45 5.24
C ASN A 183 22.10 -19.19 4.47
N LEU A 184 20.90 -18.70 4.77
CA LEU A 184 20.31 -17.54 4.11
C LEU A 184 19.72 -16.59 5.15
N LEU A 185 20.03 -15.30 5.01
CA LEU A 185 19.39 -14.22 5.74
C LEU A 185 18.82 -13.25 4.71
N PHE A 186 17.50 -13.18 4.64
CA PHE A 186 16.79 -12.19 3.82
C PHE A 186 16.09 -11.20 4.73
N ILE A 187 16.40 -9.91 4.59
CA ILE A 187 15.81 -8.83 5.40
C ILE A 187 15.06 -7.87 4.47
N ALA A 188 13.81 -7.59 4.79
CA ALA A 188 13.07 -6.49 4.20
C ALA A 188 12.92 -5.34 5.20
N GLY A 189 12.83 -4.12 4.69
CA GLY A 189 12.64 -2.93 5.49
C GLY A 189 12.26 -1.71 4.67
N LEU A 190 12.08 -0.60 5.36
CA LEU A 190 11.68 0.68 4.80
C LEU A 190 12.84 1.66 4.84
N ASN A 191 13.16 2.27 3.70
CA ASN A 191 14.05 3.42 3.66
C ASN A 191 13.22 4.69 3.86
N ILE A 192 13.49 5.43 4.93
CA ILE A 192 12.86 6.72 5.23
C ILE A 192 13.89 7.81 5.02
N ASP A 193 13.59 8.70 4.07
CA ASP A 193 14.36 9.91 3.88
C ASP A 193 13.80 11.04 4.75
N ILE A 194 14.62 11.50 5.68
CA ILE A 194 14.31 12.60 6.59
C ILE A 194 14.84 13.87 5.93
N SER A 195 13.93 14.83 5.69
CA SER A 195 14.29 16.13 5.16
C SER A 195 15.35 16.81 6.03
N PRO A 196 16.35 17.47 5.42
CA PRO A 196 17.36 18.19 6.18
C PRO A 196 16.72 19.34 6.97
N ARG A 197 17.27 19.59 8.16
CA ARG A 197 17.01 20.83 8.93
C ARG A 197 17.81 21.99 8.33
N GLU A 198 17.51 23.22 8.74
CA GLU A 198 18.19 24.43 8.24
C GLU A 198 19.73 24.37 8.39
N ASP A 199 20.23 23.60 9.35
CA ASP A 199 21.65 23.37 9.64
C ASP A 199 22.26 22.14 8.92
N GLN A 200 21.48 21.41 8.12
CA GLN A 200 21.91 20.18 7.46
C GLN A 200 21.93 20.34 5.94
N VAL A 201 23.07 20.01 5.33
CA VAL A 201 23.26 20.11 3.87
C VAL A 201 22.63 18.93 3.12
N PHE A 202 22.53 17.76 3.77
CA PHE A 202 22.04 16.53 3.14
C PHE A 202 20.90 15.89 3.95
N PRO A 203 19.91 15.26 3.29
CA PRO A 203 18.89 14.47 3.96
C PRO A 203 19.50 13.26 4.67
N LEU A 204 18.89 12.85 5.77
CA LEU A 204 19.26 11.63 6.48
C LEU A 204 18.38 10.49 6.01
N THR A 205 18.96 9.43 5.45
CA THR A 205 18.22 8.19 5.15
C THR A 205 18.36 7.23 6.34
N LYS A 206 17.23 6.74 6.84
CA LYS A 206 17.18 5.69 7.87
C LYS A 206 16.54 4.44 7.29
N PHE A 207 17.20 3.29 7.46
CA PHE A 207 16.60 2.00 7.20
C PHE A 207 15.89 1.50 8.45
N ILE A 208 14.59 1.20 8.33
CA ILE A 208 13.79 0.58 9.37
C ILE A 208 13.59 -0.89 9.01
N PRO A 209 14.17 -1.85 9.76
CA PRO A 209 13.92 -3.26 9.53
C PRO A 209 12.43 -3.58 9.72
N TRP A 210 11.87 -4.40 8.83
CA TRP A 210 10.46 -4.81 8.88
C TRP A 210 10.32 -6.28 9.26
N ALA A 211 10.98 -7.18 8.54
CA ALA A 211 10.95 -8.61 8.82
C ALA A 211 12.18 -9.29 8.21
N ALA A 212 12.53 -10.45 8.75
CA ALA A 212 13.58 -11.28 8.18
C ALA A 212 13.16 -12.74 8.06
N TYR A 213 13.60 -13.37 6.97
CA TYR A 213 13.61 -14.82 6.82
C TYR A 213 15.02 -15.33 7.07
N VAL A 214 15.15 -16.27 8.01
CA VAL A 214 16.42 -16.92 8.37
C VAL A 214 16.30 -18.39 8.05
N GLN A 215 17.24 -18.91 7.27
CA GLN A 215 17.36 -20.32 6.94
C GLN A 215 18.78 -20.80 7.27
N SER A 216 18.88 -22.00 7.83
CA SER A 216 20.13 -22.70 8.06
C SER A 216 20.37 -23.78 7.00
N ALA A 217 21.63 -24.18 6.85
CA ALA A 217 22.00 -25.31 6.01
C ALA A 217 21.39 -26.65 6.47
N SER A 218 20.97 -26.75 7.75
CA SER A 218 20.26 -27.91 8.30
C SER A 218 18.76 -27.92 8.01
N SER A 219 18.27 -27.06 7.10
CA SER A 219 16.85 -26.90 6.71
C SER A 219 15.92 -26.32 7.78
N GLU A 220 16.43 -25.94 8.96
CA GLU A 220 15.65 -25.13 9.90
C GLU A 220 15.49 -23.71 9.36
N HIS A 221 14.27 -23.19 9.47
CA HIS A 221 13.96 -21.83 9.07
C HIS A 221 13.01 -21.15 10.06
N ARG A 222 13.10 -19.82 10.14
CA ARG A 222 12.21 -19.00 10.97
C ARG A 222 12.00 -17.63 10.36
N ILE A 223 10.87 -17.03 10.70
CA ILE A 223 10.58 -15.62 10.44
C ILE A 223 10.89 -14.84 11.72
N LEU A 224 11.60 -13.72 11.57
CA LEU A 224 11.77 -12.72 12.61
C LEU A 224 10.86 -11.54 12.28
N GLU A 225 9.82 -11.35 13.10
CA GLU A 225 8.96 -10.18 13.01
C GLU A 225 9.72 -8.92 13.43
N GLN A 226 9.22 -7.75 13.06
CA GLN A 226 9.91 -6.46 13.20
C GLN A 226 10.66 -6.27 14.53
N ARG A 227 9.97 -6.50 15.65
CA ARG A 227 10.57 -6.34 16.98
C ARG A 227 11.68 -7.36 17.24
N GLN A 228 11.46 -8.62 16.90
CA GLN A 228 12.45 -9.69 17.08
C GLN A 228 13.70 -9.43 16.23
N LEU A 229 13.50 -8.96 15.00
CA LEU A 229 14.59 -8.57 14.12
C LEU A 229 15.36 -7.37 14.68
N TYR A 230 14.66 -6.33 15.14
CA TYR A 230 15.30 -5.18 15.77
C TYR A 230 16.13 -5.60 16.98
N ASP A 231 15.56 -6.37 17.91
CA ASP A 231 16.24 -6.83 19.11
C ASP A 231 17.47 -7.70 18.76
N ALA A 232 17.35 -8.58 17.76
CA ALA A 232 18.46 -9.40 17.27
C ALA A 232 19.58 -8.56 16.64
N LEU A 233 19.25 -7.53 15.87
CA LEU A 233 20.23 -6.61 15.28
C LEU A 233 20.92 -5.77 16.34
N MET A 234 20.19 -5.27 17.35
CA MET A 234 20.75 -4.45 18.43
C MET A 234 21.60 -5.24 19.42
N ALA A 235 21.33 -6.54 19.57
CA ALA A 235 22.16 -7.44 20.38
C ALA A 235 23.43 -7.91 19.65
N SER A 236 23.53 -7.70 18.35
CA SER A 236 24.68 -8.09 17.54
C SER A 236 25.79 -7.04 17.61
N ASP A 237 27.04 -7.48 17.53
CA ASP A 237 28.17 -6.55 17.44
C ASP A 237 28.15 -5.82 16.09
N SER A 238 28.54 -4.54 16.12
CA SER A 238 28.74 -3.72 14.93
C SER A 238 29.93 -4.19 14.09
N GLU A 239 30.88 -4.91 14.69
CA GLU A 239 32.01 -5.50 13.98
C GLU A 239 31.81 -7.01 13.74
N ASN A 240 31.82 -7.41 12.47
CA ASN A 240 31.85 -8.82 12.09
C ASN A 240 33.29 -9.25 11.76
N PRO A 241 33.98 -10.03 12.62
CA PRO A 241 35.34 -10.49 12.38
C PRO A 241 35.44 -11.49 11.22
N HIS A 242 34.31 -12.04 10.78
CA HIS A 242 34.20 -12.94 9.63
C HIS A 242 33.70 -12.23 8.37
N LYS A 243 33.66 -10.89 8.35
CA LYS A 243 33.33 -10.14 7.14
C LYS A 243 34.36 -10.46 6.05
N ILE A 244 33.88 -10.74 4.85
CA ILE A 244 34.72 -10.86 3.67
C ILE A 244 34.60 -9.53 2.93
N ASP A 245 35.74 -8.88 2.70
CA ASP A 245 35.79 -7.72 1.82
C ASP A 245 35.65 -8.20 0.38
N LEU A 246 34.53 -7.87 -0.25
CA LEU A 246 34.22 -8.31 -1.61
C LEU A 246 35.12 -7.63 -2.64
N GLU A 247 35.56 -6.38 -2.40
CA GLU A 247 36.48 -5.70 -3.31
C GLU A 247 37.86 -6.34 -3.25
N GLU A 248 38.33 -6.69 -2.04
CA GLU A 248 39.57 -7.43 -1.88
C GLU A 248 39.48 -8.83 -2.51
N ALA A 249 38.36 -9.54 -2.32
CA ALA A 249 38.13 -10.85 -2.91
C ALA A 249 38.10 -10.80 -4.45
N ILE A 250 37.46 -9.78 -5.04
CA ILE A 250 37.44 -9.56 -6.50
C ILE A 250 38.85 -9.25 -7.01
N ALA A 251 39.60 -8.38 -6.32
CA ALA A 251 40.97 -8.03 -6.71
C ALA A 251 41.91 -9.25 -6.66
N VAL A 252 41.68 -10.21 -5.75
CA VAL A 252 42.40 -11.49 -5.71
C VAL A 252 41.99 -12.40 -6.87
N MET A 253 40.70 -12.47 -7.20
CA MET A 253 40.21 -13.24 -8.35
C MET A 253 40.81 -12.74 -9.67
N GLU A 254 40.86 -11.43 -9.88
CA GLU A 254 41.45 -10.82 -11.09
C GLU A 254 42.96 -11.11 -11.25
N LYS A 255 43.67 -11.29 -10.14
CA LYS A 255 45.11 -11.62 -10.13
C LYS A 255 45.39 -13.12 -10.21
N THR A 256 44.37 -13.96 -10.04
CA THR A 256 44.52 -15.42 -10.06
C THR A 256 44.65 -15.90 -11.50
N LYS A 257 45.64 -16.75 -11.79
CA LYS A 257 45.89 -17.25 -13.15
C LYS A 257 44.65 -17.95 -13.71
N GLU A 258 44.27 -17.55 -14.92
CA GLU A 258 43.15 -18.13 -15.66
C GLU A 258 43.31 -19.65 -15.81
N VAL A 259 42.29 -20.39 -15.40
CA VAL A 259 42.23 -21.84 -15.58
C VAL A 259 41.67 -22.11 -16.98
N SER A 260 42.55 -22.52 -17.90
CA SER A 260 42.14 -22.90 -19.25
C SER A 260 41.39 -24.24 -19.20
N ILE A 261 40.14 -24.24 -19.64
CA ILE A 261 39.33 -25.44 -19.82
C ILE A 261 39.26 -25.74 -21.32
N SER A 262 39.86 -26.85 -21.74
CA SER A 262 39.80 -27.34 -23.12
C SER A 262 38.66 -28.35 -23.29
N PHE A 263 37.81 -28.15 -24.30
CA PHE A 263 36.78 -29.11 -24.69
C PHE A 263 37.22 -29.92 -25.90
N GLU A 264 37.32 -31.23 -25.77
CA GLU A 264 37.46 -32.13 -26.92
C GLU A 264 36.08 -32.54 -27.43
N PHE A 265 35.66 -31.97 -28.56
CA PHE A 265 34.48 -32.45 -29.27
C PHE A 265 34.84 -33.71 -30.04
N ARG A 266 34.34 -34.87 -29.59
CA ARG A 266 34.39 -36.11 -30.38
C ARG A 266 33.66 -35.89 -31.69
N LYS A 267 34.38 -35.96 -32.82
CA LYS A 267 33.75 -36.09 -34.13
C LYS A 267 33.00 -37.42 -34.17
N SER A 268 31.69 -37.35 -34.23
CA SER A 268 30.82 -38.48 -34.58
C SER A 268 31.18 -38.92 -36.00
N GLY A 269 31.76 -40.12 -36.11
CA GLY A 269 31.95 -40.84 -37.38
C GLY A 269 30.69 -41.58 -37.80
#